data_AF-A0A358M7X2-F1
#
_entry.id   AF-A0A358M7X2-F1
#
_cell.length_a   1.000
_cell.length_b   1.000
_cell.length_c   1.000
_cell.angle_alpha   90.00
_cell.angle_beta   90.00
_cell.angle_gamma   90.00
#
_symmetry.space_group_name_H-M   'P 1'
#
loop_
_entity.id
_entity.type
_entity.pdbx_description
1 polymer ?
#
loop_
_entity_poly.entity_id
_entity_poly.type
_entity_poly.pdbx_seq_one_letter_code
_entity_poly.pdbx_strand_id
1 'polypeptide(L)' 'MFYRCSWTGAFLDAFVQELNSRIYWYNHKHSKPSLDGVSLLEYRYKSGLIA' A
#
# COMPACT_ATOMS: atom_id res chain seq x y z
N MET A 1 -5.61 10.79 -13.55
CA MET A 1 -4.78 9.57 -13.64
C MET A 1 -4.32 9.21 -12.23
N PHE A 2 -4.93 8.24 -11.57
CA PHE A 2 -4.41 7.75 -10.28
C PHE A 2 -3.32 6.73 -10.54
N TYR A 3 -2.24 6.79 -9.76
CA TYR A 3 -1.16 5.80 -9.78
C TYR A 3 -0.42 5.60 -11.12
N ARG A 4 -0.48 6.58 -12.03
CA ARG A 4 0.07 6.52 -13.40
C ARG A 4 -0.51 5.40 -14.28
N CYS A 5 -1.67 4.84 -13.92
CA CYS A 5 -2.39 3.90 -14.77
C CYS A 5 -3.63 4.56 -15.38
N SER A 6 -3.89 4.27 -16.66
CA SER A 6 -5.18 4.52 -17.27
C SER A 6 -6.13 3.40 -16.84
N TRP A 7 -7.29 3.77 -16.32
CA TRP A 7 -8.34 2.83 -15.91
C TRP A 7 -9.47 2.76 -16.93
N THR A 8 -9.35 3.47 -18.04
CA THR A 8 -10.34 3.48 -19.11
C THR A 8 -10.48 2.08 -19.69
N GLY A 9 -11.66 1.47 -19.55
CA GLY A 9 -11.92 0.11 -20.01
C GLY A 9 -11.44 -1.00 -19.07
N ALA A 10 -10.92 -0.68 -17.88
CA ALA A 10 -10.58 -1.68 -16.88
C ALA A 10 -11.85 -2.28 -16.27
N PHE A 11 -11.91 -3.61 -16.17
CA PHE A 11 -12.96 -4.29 -15.42
C PHE A 11 -12.86 -3.98 -13.94
N LEU A 12 -14.01 -3.87 -13.26
CA LEU A 12 -14.07 -3.54 -11.84
C LEU A 12 -13.20 -4.48 -10.99
N ASP A 13 -13.22 -5.78 -11.30
CA ASP A 13 -12.41 -6.78 -10.58
C ASP A 13 -10.91 -6.54 -10.74
N ALA A 14 -10.46 -6.20 -11.95
CA ALA A 14 -9.06 -5.89 -12.22
C ALA A 14 -8.63 -4.62 -11.47
N PHE A 15 -9.52 -3.62 -11.38
CA PHE A 15 -9.27 -2.42 -10.57
C PHE A 15 -9.13 -2.75 -9.09
N VAL A 16 -10.06 -3.54 -8.53
CA VAL A 16 -10.02 -3.94 -7.12
C VAL A 16 -8.76 -4.73 -6.80
N GLN A 17 -8.37 -5.66 -7.68
CA GLN A 17 -7.20 -6.49 -7.48
C GLN A 17 -5.89 -5.69 -7.51
N GLU A 18 -5.76 -4.77 -8.46
CA GLU A 18 -4.59 -3.88 -8.56
C GLU A 18 -4.51 -2.91 -7.37
N LEU A 19 -5.65 -2.34 -6.96
CA LEU A 19 -5.73 -1.48 -5.79
C LEU A 19 -5.30 -2.21 -4.52
N ASN A 20 -5.84 -3.41 -4.29
CA ASN A 20 -5.51 -4.23 -3.13
C ASN A 20 -4.02 -4.60 -3.10
N SER A 21 -3.46 -5.00 -4.24
CA SER A 21 -2.03 -5.33 -4.36
C SER A 21 -1.15 -4.13 -4.01
N ARG A 22 -1.57 -2.93 -4.42
CA ARG A 22 -0.82 -1.70 -4.16
C ARG A 22 -0.91 -1.25 -2.71
N ILE A 23 -2.07 -1.37 -2.08
CA ILE A 23 -2.25 -1.12 -0.65
C ILE A 23 -1.39 -2.09 0.16
N TYR A 24 -1.40 -3.38 -0.20
CA TYR A 24 -0.58 -4.39 0.44
C TYR A 24 0.91 -4.05 0.34
N TRP A 25 1.39 -3.74 -0.88
CA TRP A 25 2.78 -3.34 -1.08
C TRP A 25 3.16 -2.11 -0.25
N TYR A 26 2.30 -1.09 -0.21
CA TYR A 26 2.56 0.12 0.57
C TYR A 26 2.66 -0.13 2.08
N ASN A 27 1.79 -1.00 2.61
CA ASN A 27 1.80 -1.28 4.04
C ASN A 27 2.95 -2.20 4.47
N HIS A 28 3.31 -3.17 3.63
CA HIS A 28 4.24 -4.24 4.01
C HIS A 28 5.65 -4.11 3.44
N LYS A 29 5.81 -3.52 2.25
CA LYS A 29 7.07 -3.52 1.50
C LYS A 29 7.67 -2.14 1.35
N HIS A 30 6.86 -1.09 1.44
CA HIS A 30 7.34 0.27 1.30
C HIS A 30 7.90 0.79 2.63
N SER A 31 9.23 0.76 2.75
CA SER A 31 9.97 1.40 3.83
C SER A 31 9.97 2.91 3.66
N LYS A 32 9.56 3.65 4.69
CA LYS A 32 9.64 5.12 4.69
C LYS A 32 10.90 5.57 5.41
N PRO A 33 11.73 6.45 4.81
CA PRO A 33 12.89 7.02 5.48
C PRO A 33 12.53 7.78 6.77
N SER A 34 11.36 8.43 6.79
CA SER A 34 10.84 9.13 7.97
C SER A 34 10.38 8.20 9.10
N LEU A 35 10.34 6.88 8.86
CA LEU A 35 10.03 5.85 9.84
C LEU A 35 11.25 4.96 10.09
N ASP A 36 12.45 5.55 10.08
CA ASP A 36 13.73 4.85 10.27
C ASP A 36 13.92 3.64 9.32
N GLY A 37 13.31 3.70 8.13
CA GLY A 37 13.41 2.64 7.13
C GLY A 37 12.56 1.39 7.41
N VAL A 38 11.65 1.42 8.39
CA VAL A 38 10.71 0.31 8.61
C VAL A 38 9.47 0.43 7.72
N SER A 39 8.79 -0.70 7.50
CA SER A 39 7.49 -0.70 6.84
C SER A 39 6.43 -0.03 7.71
N LEU A 40 5.35 0.45 7.09
CA LEU A 40 4.26 1.10 7.82
C LEU A 40 3.61 0.16 8.84
N LEU A 41 3.49 -1.13 8.51
CA LEU A 41 2.93 -2.14 9.40
C LEU A 41 3.83 -2.35 10.63
N GLU A 42 5.14 -2.53 10.42
CA GLU A 42 6.10 -2.68 11.52
C GLU A 42 6.14 -1.45 12.41
N TYR A 43 6.06 -0.25 11.81
CA TYR A 43 5.98 0.99 12.57
C TYR A 43 4.74 1.00 13.48
N ARG A 44 3.56 0.64 12.95
CA ARG A 44 2.32 0.60 13.74
C ARG A 44 2.39 -0.43 14.86
N TYR A 45 2.97 -1.60 14.58
CA TYR A 45 3.18 -2.64 15.59
C TYR A 45 4.13 -2.17 16.70
N LYS A 46 5.29 -1.62 16.34
CA LYS A 46 6.26 -1.04 17.30
C LYS A 46 5.69 0.12 18.10
N SER A 47 4.75 0.86 17.51
CA SER A 47 4.07 2.00 18.17
C SER A 47 2.86 1.59 19.01
N GLY A 48 2.52 0.29 19.07
CA GLY A 48 1.34 -0.19 19.80
C GLY A 48 0.00 0.25 19.21
N LEU A 49 -0.02 0.73 17.96
CA LEU A 49 -1.23 1.18 17.27
C LEU A 49 -2.07 0.03 16.72
N ILE A 50 -1.46 -1.15 16.59
CA ILE A 50 -2.09 -2.40 16.16
C ILE A 50 -1.55 -3.53 17.06
N ALA A 51 -2.40 -4.52 17.34
CA ALA A 51 -2.07 -5.70 18.16
C ALA A 51 -1.41 -6.81 17.32
#